data_AF-A0A6V7L5R6-F1
#
_entry.id   AF-A0A6V7L5R6-F1
#
_cell.length_a   1.000
_cell.length_b   1.000
_cell.length_c   1.000
_cell.angle_alpha   90.00
_cell.angle_beta   90.00
_cell.angle_gamma   90.00
#
_symmetry.space_group_name_H-M   'P 1'
#
loop_
_entity.id
_entity.type
_entity.pdbx_description
1 polymer ?
#
loop_
_entity_poly.entity_id
_entity_poly.type
_entity_poly.pdbx_seq_one_letter_code
_entity_poly.pdbx_strand_id
1 'polypeptide(L)'
;TIAYISLLTAFFWLNALGYFVWNTFRSRNVFLRVTDRRKYCYYSSYVWGSSLTIAATSLFAHFALDERGNVVQGIEHANETQETVGVLAMSVLFTSVAFTIIVDLCFVLNTANTIKRMCTYGRIHHKMKYSFRLFTLVFIIMTIGWISVLMAQIRYIEFYFAHVIVNVIQALSILYVCVFGQKRVTFLLSKTCNCCGSHQHAPEGIEWGEEMTAINAGY
;
A
#
# COMPACT_ATOMS: atom_id res chain seq x y z
N THR A 1 15.68 -9.20 -8.89
CA THR A 1 14.29 -9.59 -9.26
C THR A 1 13.31 -9.60 -8.10
N ILE A 2 13.63 -10.25 -6.97
CA ILE A 2 12.70 -10.41 -5.83
C ILE A 2 12.18 -9.07 -5.29
N ALA A 3 13.05 -8.06 -5.15
CA ALA A 3 12.66 -6.73 -4.68
C ALA A 3 11.67 -6.00 -5.60
N TYR A 4 11.74 -6.22 -6.92
CA TYR A 4 10.80 -5.61 -7.88
C TYR A 4 9.45 -6.33 -7.87
N ILE A 5 9.46 -7.66 -7.72
CA ILE A 5 8.23 -8.44 -7.57
C ILE A 5 7.53 -8.11 -6.24
N SER A 6 8.29 -7.95 -5.15
CA SER A 6 7.71 -7.54 -3.86
C SER A 6 7.12 -6.13 -3.92
N LEU A 7 7.79 -5.20 -4.60
CA LEU A 7 7.27 -3.85 -4.87
C LEU A 7 5.95 -3.93 -5.66
N LEU A 8 5.91 -4.68 -6.76
CA LEU A 8 4.71 -4.89 -7.56
C LEU A 8 3.56 -5.45 -6.72
N THR A 9 3.85 -6.49 -5.93
CA THR A 9 2.87 -7.13 -5.04
C THR A 9 2.33 -6.12 -4.01
N ALA A 10 3.19 -5.26 -3.47
CA ALA A 10 2.78 -4.20 -2.54
C ALA A 10 1.83 -3.18 -3.19
N PHE A 11 2.05 -2.81 -4.45
CA PHE A 11 1.12 -1.96 -5.22
C PHE A 11 -0.22 -2.66 -5.49
N PHE A 12 -0.23 -3.97 -5.76
CA PHE A 12 -1.49 -4.72 -5.86
C PHE A 12 -2.25 -4.78 -4.53
N TRP A 13 -1.56 -4.93 -3.40
CA TRP A 13 -2.18 -4.82 -2.08
C TRP A 13 -2.80 -3.43 -1.84
N LEU A 14 -2.10 -2.38 -2.25
CA LEU A 14 -2.61 -1.01 -2.22
C LEU A 14 -3.84 -0.86 -3.12
N ASN A 15 -3.85 -1.48 -4.30
CA ASN A 15 -4.98 -1.47 -5.21
C ASN A 15 -6.21 -2.17 -4.67
N ALA A 16 -6.03 -3.34 -4.04
CA ALA A 16 -7.10 -4.04 -3.34
C ALA A 16 -7.65 -3.21 -2.17
N LEU A 17 -6.79 -2.50 -1.43
CA LEU A 17 -7.20 -1.57 -0.38
C LEU A 17 -7.99 -0.38 -0.95
N GLY A 18 -7.55 0.20 -2.06
CA GLY A 18 -8.23 1.29 -2.75
C GLY A 18 -9.62 0.89 -3.23
N TYR A 19 -9.74 -0.28 -3.86
CA TYR A 19 -11.02 -0.86 -4.23
C TYR A 19 -11.92 -1.10 -3.02
N PHE A 20 -11.38 -1.67 -1.93
CA PHE A 20 -12.13 -1.89 -0.70
C PHE A 20 -12.70 -0.57 -0.15
N VAL A 21 -11.88 0.48 -0.07
CA VAL A 21 -12.29 1.80 0.41
C VAL A 21 -13.35 2.40 -0.52
N TRP A 22 -13.11 2.43 -1.83
CA TRP A 22 -14.05 2.97 -2.81
C TRP A 22 -15.40 2.24 -2.78
N ASN A 23 -15.40 0.90 -2.80
CA ASN A 23 -16.61 0.09 -2.72
C ASN A 23 -17.36 0.31 -1.39
N THR A 24 -16.62 0.54 -0.31
CA THR A 24 -17.18 0.84 1.02
C THR A 24 -17.93 2.18 1.03
N PHE A 25 -17.44 3.21 0.34
CA PHE A 25 -18.17 4.49 0.20
C PHE A 25 -19.33 4.43 -0.80
N ARG A 26 -19.22 3.57 -1.82
CA ARG A 26 -20.28 3.39 -2.82
C ARG A 26 -21.48 2.62 -2.26
N SER A 27 -21.26 1.69 -1.32
CA SER A 27 -22.33 0.87 -0.76
C SER A 27 -23.16 1.63 0.29
N ARG A 28 -24.48 1.71 0.08
CA ARG A 28 -25.44 2.34 1.01
C ARG A 28 -25.70 1.53 2.29
N ASN A 29 -25.36 0.23 2.31
CA ASN A 29 -25.72 -0.67 3.40
C ASN A 29 -24.54 -0.91 4.37
N VAL A 30 -24.48 -0.08 5.41
CA VAL A 30 -23.48 -0.11 6.48
C VAL A 30 -23.53 -1.41 7.32
N PHE A 31 -24.61 -2.19 7.24
CA PHE A 31 -24.84 -3.35 8.12
C PHE A 31 -24.21 -4.68 7.63
N LEU A 32 -23.79 -4.78 6.36
CA LEU A 32 -23.04 -5.94 5.83
C LEU A 32 -21.51 -5.82 6.08
N ARG A 33 -21.13 -5.00 7.07
CA ARG A 33 -19.77 -4.65 7.47
C ARG A 33 -19.14 -5.68 8.42
N VAL A 34 -19.77 -6.85 8.58
CA VAL A 34 -19.08 -8.03 9.06
C VAL A 34 -18.12 -8.43 7.94
N THR A 35 -16.83 -8.32 8.25
CA THR A 35 -15.70 -8.85 7.50
C THR A 35 -15.97 -10.31 7.14
N ASP A 36 -16.61 -10.51 6.00
CA ASP A 36 -16.90 -11.83 5.51
C ASP A 36 -15.58 -12.45 5.05
N ARG A 37 -15.15 -13.53 5.70
CA ARG A 37 -13.86 -14.22 5.43
C ARG A 37 -13.67 -14.50 3.93
N ARG A 38 -14.78 -14.71 3.20
CA ARG A 38 -14.81 -14.92 1.75
C ARG A 38 -14.30 -13.71 0.95
N LYS A 39 -14.59 -12.47 1.38
CA LYS A 39 -14.13 -11.26 0.69
C LYS A 39 -12.61 -11.12 0.77
N TYR A 40 -12.02 -11.44 1.92
CA TYR A 40 -10.56 -11.42 2.09
C TYR A 40 -9.87 -12.47 1.23
N CYS A 41 -10.45 -13.68 1.13
CA CYS A 41 -9.94 -14.72 0.24
C CYS A 41 -9.94 -14.24 -1.22
N TYR A 42 -11.03 -13.61 -1.67
CA TYR A 42 -11.14 -13.07 -3.03
C TYR A 42 -10.11 -11.97 -3.32
N TYR A 43 -9.91 -11.03 -2.40
CA TYR A 43 -8.88 -9.99 -2.54
C TYR A 43 -7.48 -10.60 -2.57
N SER A 44 -7.21 -11.57 -1.70
CA SER A 44 -5.90 -12.23 -1.65
C SER A 44 -5.62 -13.04 -2.91
N SER A 45 -6.61 -13.79 -3.42
CA SER A 45 -6.46 -14.53 -4.68
C SER A 45 -6.26 -13.60 -5.87
N TYR A 46 -6.92 -12.43 -5.87
CA TYR A 46 -6.70 -11.41 -6.88
C TYR A 46 -5.26 -10.89 -6.85
N VAL A 47 -4.77 -10.46 -5.67
CA VAL A 47 -3.42 -9.89 -5.53
C VAL A 47 -2.33 -10.89 -5.87
N TRP A 48 -2.40 -12.10 -5.32
CA TRP A 48 -1.39 -13.13 -5.59
C TRP A 48 -1.50 -13.67 -7.00
N GLY A 49 -2.72 -13.82 -7.53
CA GLY A 49 -2.96 -14.23 -8.91
C GLY A 49 -2.38 -13.23 -9.91
N SER A 50 -2.67 -11.95 -9.76
CA SER A 50 -2.13 -10.90 -10.65
C SER A 50 -0.62 -10.74 -10.52
N SER A 51 -0.09 -10.83 -9.30
CA SER A 51 1.35 -10.75 -9.06
C SER A 51 2.08 -11.93 -9.71
N LEU A 52 1.52 -13.14 -9.61
CA LEU A 52 2.09 -14.35 -10.21
C LEU A 52 2.04 -14.30 -11.74
N THR A 53 0.93 -13.84 -12.35
CA THR A 53 0.82 -13.77 -13.82
C THR A 53 1.79 -12.75 -14.40
N ILE A 54 1.95 -11.59 -13.75
CA ILE A 54 2.90 -10.56 -14.20
C ILE A 54 4.34 -11.00 -13.96
N ALA A 55 4.63 -11.66 -12.82
CA ALA A 55 5.95 -12.24 -12.57
C ALA A 55 6.30 -13.32 -13.60
N ALA A 56 5.35 -14.21 -13.94
CA ALA A 56 5.53 -15.22 -14.97
C ALA A 56 5.76 -14.58 -16.35
N THR A 57 5.01 -13.54 -16.69
CA THR A 57 5.21 -12.78 -17.95
C THR A 57 6.58 -12.10 -17.99
N SER A 58 7.04 -11.54 -16.87
CA SER A 58 8.34 -10.91 -16.75
C SER A 58 9.48 -11.93 -16.90
N LEU A 59 9.37 -13.10 -16.28
CA LEU A 59 10.33 -14.20 -16.45
C LEU A 59 10.33 -14.73 -17.88
N PHE A 60 9.15 -14.89 -18.49
CA PHE A 60 9.04 -15.27 -19.89
C PHE A 60 9.70 -14.23 -20.81
N ALA A 61 9.49 -12.94 -20.55
CA ALA A 61 10.15 -11.88 -21.31
C ALA A 61 11.69 -11.93 -21.16
N HIS A 62 12.19 -12.24 -19.96
CA HIS A 62 13.63 -12.38 -19.75
C HIS A 62 14.22 -13.59 -20.50
N PHE A 63 13.66 -14.78 -20.33
CA PHE A 63 14.24 -15.99 -20.92
C PHE A 63 13.88 -16.18 -22.41
N ALA A 64 12.66 -15.83 -22.84
CA ALA A 64 12.22 -16.11 -24.21
C ALA A 64 12.61 -15.00 -25.22
N LEU A 65 12.67 -13.74 -24.78
CA LEU A 65 12.92 -12.60 -25.67
C LEU A 65 14.35 -12.06 -25.57
N ASP A 66 14.95 -12.07 -24.38
CA ASP A 66 16.30 -11.52 -24.15
C ASP A 66 17.40 -12.50 -24.61
N GLU A 67 17.26 -13.81 -24.33
CA GLU A 67 18.24 -14.81 -24.81
C GLU A 67 18.20 -15.01 -26.34
N ARG A 68 17.08 -14.70 -27.00
CA ARG A 68 16.97 -14.76 -28.47
C ARG A 68 17.37 -13.45 -29.18
N GLY A 69 17.48 -12.34 -28.44
CA GLY A 69 17.72 -11.00 -29.00
C GLY A 69 19.19 -10.61 -29.12
N ASN A 70 20.12 -11.35 -28.49
CA ASN A 70 21.51 -10.91 -28.32
C ASN A 70 22.46 -11.40 -29.42
N VAL A 71 22.01 -11.34 -30.69
CA VAL A 71 22.88 -11.21 -31.86
C VAL A 71 22.81 -9.77 -32.35
N VAL A 72 23.04 -8.81 -31.46
CA VAL A 72 23.32 -7.42 -31.85
C VAL A 72 24.72 -7.10 -31.34
N GLN A 73 25.63 -7.02 -32.29
CA GLN A 73 27.04 -6.70 -32.15
C GLN A 73 27.27 -5.46 -31.27
N GLY A 74 28.25 -5.58 -30.38
CA GLY A 74 29.23 -4.52 -30.14
C GLY A 74 28.85 -3.43 -29.15
N ILE A 75 28.82 -3.77 -27.86
CA ILE A 75 29.35 -2.87 -26.81
C ILE A 75 30.07 -3.75 -25.77
N GLU A 76 31.28 -4.17 -26.11
CA GLU A 76 32.29 -4.35 -25.06
C GLU A 76 32.59 -2.95 -24.52
N HIS A 77 32.26 -2.68 -23.26
CA HIS A 77 33.12 -1.92 -22.35
C HIS A 77 32.52 -1.93 -20.93
N ALA A 78 33.23 -2.67 -20.08
CA ALA A 78 33.57 -2.32 -18.70
C ALA A 78 32.45 -2.17 -17.66
N ASN A 79 32.52 -3.12 -16.73
CA ASN A 79 32.41 -2.93 -15.28
C ASN A 79 31.03 -3.02 -14.63
N GLU A 80 30.92 -4.16 -13.93
CA GLU A 80 30.27 -4.40 -12.64
C GLU A 80 29.00 -5.26 -12.68
N THR A 81 29.24 -6.49 -12.24
CA THR A 81 28.35 -7.50 -11.66
C THR A 81 27.05 -6.94 -11.08
N GLN A 82 26.05 -6.71 -11.93
CA GLN A 82 24.67 -6.60 -11.52
C GLN A 82 23.89 -7.59 -12.35
N GLU A 83 23.36 -8.63 -11.68
CA GLU A 83 22.56 -9.68 -12.30
C GLU A 83 21.56 -9.07 -13.28
N THR A 84 21.87 -9.21 -14.57
CA THR A 84 21.26 -8.43 -15.64
C THR A 84 19.86 -8.97 -15.91
N VAL A 85 18.91 -8.61 -15.06
CA VAL A 85 17.49 -8.74 -15.39
C VAL A 85 17.26 -7.94 -16.67
N GLY A 86 16.75 -8.61 -17.70
CA GLY A 86 16.57 -8.03 -19.02
C GLY A 86 15.79 -6.73 -18.96
N VAL A 87 16.19 -5.75 -19.78
CA VAL A 87 15.52 -4.44 -19.88
C VAL A 87 14.02 -4.61 -20.15
N LEU A 88 13.65 -5.64 -20.92
CA LEU A 88 12.28 -6.05 -21.20
C LEU A 88 11.52 -6.52 -19.95
N ALA A 89 12.17 -7.31 -19.09
CA ALA A 89 11.55 -7.80 -17.87
C ALA A 89 11.30 -6.66 -16.87
N MET A 90 12.23 -5.70 -16.78
CA MET A 90 12.04 -4.49 -16.00
C MET A 90 10.91 -3.63 -16.54
N SER A 91 10.84 -3.40 -17.85
CA SER A 91 9.79 -2.56 -18.44
C SER A 91 8.38 -3.10 -18.15
N VAL A 92 8.17 -4.41 -18.28
CA VAL A 92 6.88 -5.06 -17.93
C VAL A 92 6.48 -4.80 -16.48
N LEU A 93 7.42 -4.91 -15.54
CA LEU A 93 7.16 -4.69 -14.12
C LEU A 93 6.83 -3.21 -13.84
N PHE A 94 7.63 -2.27 -14.35
CA PHE A 94 7.41 -0.84 -14.14
C PHE A 94 6.12 -0.34 -14.78
N THR A 95 5.78 -0.80 -15.99
CA THR A 95 4.52 -0.47 -16.66
C THR A 95 3.32 -0.99 -15.87
N SER A 96 3.41 -2.20 -15.31
CA SER A 96 2.36 -2.77 -14.47
C SER A 96 2.12 -1.93 -13.21
N VAL A 97 3.19 -1.48 -12.54
CA VAL A 97 3.10 -0.58 -11.38
C VAL A 97 2.48 0.77 -11.78
N ALA A 98 2.92 1.36 -12.89
CA ALA A 98 2.35 2.63 -13.38
C ALA A 98 0.84 2.51 -13.63
N PHE A 99 0.38 1.39 -14.21
CA PHE A 99 -1.04 1.13 -14.41
C PHE A 99 -1.81 1.05 -13.08
N THR A 100 -1.27 0.35 -12.08
CA THR A 100 -1.90 0.28 -10.75
C THR A 100 -2.02 1.65 -10.08
N ILE A 101 -1.00 2.50 -10.21
CA ILE A 101 -1.02 3.88 -9.68
C ILE A 101 -2.13 4.70 -10.32
N ILE A 102 -2.35 4.57 -11.64
CA ILE A 102 -3.43 5.28 -12.34
C ILE A 102 -4.80 4.82 -11.83
N VAL A 103 -5.00 3.50 -11.68
CA VAL A 103 -6.26 2.95 -11.15
C VAL A 103 -6.51 3.44 -9.72
N ASP A 104 -5.48 3.45 -8.87
CA ASP A 104 -5.58 3.94 -7.49
C ASP A 104 -5.88 5.44 -7.42
N LEU A 105 -5.29 6.23 -8.31
CA LEU A 105 -5.62 7.65 -8.45
C LEU A 105 -7.10 7.83 -8.81
N CYS A 106 -7.64 7.03 -9.73
CA CYS A 106 -9.08 7.04 -10.03
C CYS A 106 -9.93 6.68 -8.80
N PHE A 107 -9.51 5.71 -7.98
CA PHE A 107 -10.21 5.39 -6.73
C PHE A 107 -10.18 6.55 -5.73
N VAL A 108 -9.04 7.24 -5.56
CA VAL A 108 -8.91 8.41 -4.70
C VAL A 108 -9.87 9.52 -5.16
N LEU A 109 -9.85 9.86 -6.45
CA LEU A 109 -10.69 10.92 -7.02
C LEU A 109 -12.19 10.60 -6.91
N ASN A 110 -12.58 9.38 -7.27
CA ASN A 110 -13.98 8.94 -7.18
C ASN A 110 -14.48 8.92 -5.74
N THR A 111 -13.65 8.46 -4.81
CA THR A 111 -14.01 8.42 -3.38
C THR A 111 -14.09 9.83 -2.80
N ALA A 112 -13.14 10.72 -3.12
CA ALA A 112 -13.18 12.11 -2.69
C ALA A 112 -14.43 12.84 -3.20
N ASN A 113 -14.79 12.65 -4.47
CA ASN A 113 -16.01 13.22 -5.05
C ASN A 113 -17.27 12.67 -4.39
N THR A 114 -17.28 11.37 -4.08
CA THR A 114 -18.40 10.73 -3.38
C THR A 114 -18.55 11.29 -1.95
N ILE A 115 -17.46 11.44 -1.20
CA ILE A 115 -17.45 12.03 0.14
C ILE A 115 -17.97 13.46 0.11
N LYS A 116 -17.53 14.29 -0.85
CA LYS A 116 -18.01 15.67 -1.01
C LYS A 116 -19.52 15.77 -1.22
N ARG A 117 -20.14 14.76 -1.84
CA ARG A 117 -21.59 14.71 -2.09
C ARG A 117 -22.40 14.19 -0.90
N MET A 118 -21.78 13.43 0.00
CA MET A 118 -22.46 12.86 1.18
C MET A 118 -22.26 13.75 2.41
N CYS A 119 -23.01 14.86 2.49
CA CYS A 119 -22.92 15.82 3.62
C CYS A 119 -23.69 15.42 4.89
N THR A 120 -24.35 14.25 4.93
CA THR A 120 -25.16 13.86 6.11
C THR A 120 -24.30 13.11 7.14
N TYR A 121 -24.18 13.73 8.32
CA TYR A 121 -23.19 13.41 9.35
C TYR A 121 -23.64 12.29 10.29
N GLY A 122 -22.78 11.28 10.47
CA GLY A 122 -22.95 10.23 11.48
C GLY A 122 -21.62 9.57 11.86
N ARG A 123 -21.56 8.91 13.02
CA ARG A 123 -20.35 8.29 13.60
C ARG A 123 -19.64 7.29 12.66
N ILE A 124 -20.43 6.55 11.87
CA ILE A 124 -19.94 5.61 10.85
C ILE A 124 -19.13 6.30 9.76
N HIS A 125 -19.51 7.53 9.39
CA HIS A 125 -18.83 8.31 8.36
C HIS A 125 -17.44 8.76 8.84
N HIS A 126 -17.30 9.14 10.12
CA HIS A 126 -16.01 9.55 10.68
C HIS A 126 -14.97 8.41 10.60
N LYS A 127 -15.37 7.17 10.93
CA LYS A 127 -14.52 5.98 10.79
C LYS A 127 -14.11 5.73 9.33
N MET A 128 -15.01 5.93 8.37
CA MET A 128 -14.70 5.77 6.95
C MET A 128 -13.77 6.86 6.40
N LYS A 129 -13.95 8.12 6.83
CA LYS A 129 -13.06 9.23 6.44
C LYS A 129 -11.63 8.99 6.90
N TYR A 130 -11.46 8.39 8.09
CA TYR A 130 -10.15 7.99 8.58
C TYR A 130 -9.53 6.88 7.71
N SER A 131 -10.27 5.82 7.37
CA SER A 131 -9.79 4.77 6.47
C SER A 131 -9.41 5.30 5.08
N PHE A 132 -10.18 6.24 4.54
CA PHE A 132 -9.83 6.93 3.29
C PHE A 132 -8.54 7.74 3.42
N ARG A 133 -8.40 8.52 4.49
CA ARG A 133 -7.18 9.29 4.75
C ARG A 133 -5.95 8.38 4.86
N LEU A 134 -6.08 7.24 5.54
CA LEU A 134 -5.00 6.25 5.65
C LEU A 134 -4.59 5.73 4.27
N PHE A 135 -5.54 5.26 3.46
CA PHE A 135 -5.30 4.79 2.10
C PHE A 135 -4.59 5.85 1.24
N THR A 136 -5.11 7.09 1.23
CA THR A 136 -4.52 8.18 0.45
C THR A 136 -3.09 8.52 0.89
N LEU A 137 -2.81 8.53 2.20
CA LEU A 137 -1.45 8.78 2.70
C LEU A 137 -0.48 7.67 2.30
N VAL A 138 -0.87 6.40 2.45
CA VAL A 138 -0.04 5.26 2.04
C VAL A 138 0.19 5.28 0.53
N PHE A 139 -0.84 5.60 -0.26
CA PHE A 139 -0.72 5.75 -1.72
C PHE A 139 0.29 6.82 -2.13
N ILE A 140 0.24 8.00 -1.52
CA ILE A 140 1.20 9.08 -1.78
C ILE A 140 2.62 8.63 -1.41
N ILE A 141 2.80 8.06 -0.21
CA ILE A 141 4.12 7.62 0.27
C ILE A 141 4.73 6.56 -0.65
N MET A 142 3.94 5.54 -1.05
CA MET A 142 4.41 4.49 -1.95
C MET A 142 4.71 5.00 -3.36
N THR A 143 3.88 5.92 -3.88
CA THR A 143 4.09 6.52 -5.22
C THR A 143 5.36 7.37 -5.25
N ILE A 144 5.62 8.18 -4.21
CA ILE A 144 6.87 8.93 -4.07
C ILE A 144 8.08 8.00 -4.03
N GLY A 145 7.98 6.91 -3.27
CA GLY A 145 9.01 5.86 -3.22
C GLY A 145 9.32 5.26 -4.59
N TRP A 146 8.28 4.92 -5.35
CA TRP A 146 8.44 4.38 -6.70
C TRP A 146 9.03 5.38 -7.69
N ILE A 147 8.62 6.66 -7.64
CA ILE A 147 9.24 7.73 -8.46
C ILE A 147 10.73 7.87 -8.10
N SER A 148 11.07 7.74 -6.82
CA SER A 148 12.46 7.75 -6.38
C SER A 148 13.27 6.58 -6.93
N VAL A 149 12.69 5.37 -7.02
CA VAL A 149 13.33 4.23 -7.70
C VAL A 149 13.57 4.54 -9.18
N LEU A 150 12.61 5.17 -9.88
CA LEU A 150 12.80 5.59 -11.28
C LEU A 150 13.93 6.60 -11.44
N MET A 151 14.02 7.59 -10.55
CA MET A 151 15.10 8.58 -10.57
C MET A 151 16.47 7.93 -10.31
N ALA A 152 16.54 6.92 -9.44
CA ALA A 152 17.79 6.19 -9.17
C ALA A 152 18.29 5.36 -10.37
N GLN A 153 17.44 5.07 -11.36
CA GLN A 153 17.88 4.41 -12.60
C GLN A 153 18.62 5.38 -13.55
N ILE A 154 18.53 6.69 -13.31
CA ILE A 154 19.30 7.68 -14.08
C ILE A 154 20.75 7.63 -13.61
N ARG A 155 21.71 7.66 -14.54
CA ARG A 155 23.18 7.47 -14.31
C ARG A 155 23.87 8.59 -13.51
N TYR A 156 23.23 9.17 -12.49
CA TYR A 156 23.84 10.15 -11.59
C TYR A 156 23.85 9.65 -10.15
N ILE A 157 25.02 9.78 -9.51
CA ILE A 157 25.25 9.31 -8.13
C ILE A 157 24.38 10.06 -7.09
N GLU A 158 24.10 11.34 -7.34
CA GLU A 158 23.26 12.17 -6.48
C GLU A 158 21.83 11.62 -6.34
N PHE A 159 21.24 11.13 -7.44
CA PHE A 159 19.90 10.54 -7.41
C PHE A 159 19.87 9.21 -6.66
N TYR A 160 20.95 8.43 -6.72
CA TYR A 160 21.08 7.20 -5.95
C TYR A 160 21.10 7.50 -4.43
N PHE A 161 21.91 8.47 -3.98
CA PHE A 161 21.95 8.85 -2.56
C PHE A 161 20.61 9.43 -2.08
N ALA A 162 19.98 10.28 -2.90
CA ALA A 162 18.64 10.78 -2.63
C ALA A 162 17.62 9.65 -2.49
N HIS A 163 17.71 8.60 -3.32
CA HIS A 163 16.85 7.44 -3.22
C HIS A 163 16.99 6.68 -1.90
N VAL A 164 18.23 6.49 -1.43
CA VAL A 164 18.49 5.86 -0.13
C VAL A 164 17.82 6.64 1.01
N ILE A 165 17.95 7.97 1.01
CA ILE A 165 17.30 8.84 2.02
C ILE A 165 15.78 8.73 1.93
N VAL A 166 15.21 8.85 0.74
CA VAL A 166 13.75 8.77 0.52
C VAL A 166 13.22 7.42 0.98
N ASN A 167 13.93 6.31 0.73
CA ASN A 167 13.51 4.99 1.14
C ASN A 167 13.47 4.84 2.69
N VAL A 168 14.44 5.39 3.41
CA VAL A 168 14.43 5.43 4.88
C VAL A 168 13.24 6.25 5.40
N ILE A 169 13.02 7.44 4.83
CA ILE A 169 11.89 8.30 5.18
C ILE A 169 10.56 7.61 4.86
N GLN A 170 10.48 6.89 3.74
CA GLN A 170 9.31 6.12 3.33
C GLN A 170 8.97 5.04 4.37
N ALA A 171 9.95 4.26 4.82
CA ALA A 171 9.76 3.23 5.83
C ALA A 171 9.26 3.82 7.16
N LEU A 172 9.87 4.91 7.63
CA LEU A 172 9.45 5.63 8.85
C LEU A 172 8.04 6.20 8.70
N SER A 173 7.71 6.74 7.54
CA SER A 173 6.38 7.31 7.25
C SER A 173 5.29 6.24 7.23
N ILE A 174 5.55 5.07 6.63
CA ILE A 174 4.62 3.94 6.65
C ILE A 174 4.39 3.47 8.08
N LEU A 175 5.45 3.31 8.88
CA LEU A 175 5.32 2.93 10.28
C LEU A 175 4.49 3.95 11.05
N TYR A 176 4.75 5.23 10.86
CA TYR A 176 4.01 6.30 11.51
C TYR A 176 2.52 6.30 11.15
N VAL A 177 2.20 6.22 9.86
CA VAL A 177 0.82 6.25 9.37
C VAL A 177 0.04 5.00 9.78
N CYS A 178 0.66 3.82 9.68
CA CYS A 178 0.00 2.55 9.96
C CYS A 178 -0.10 2.21 11.45
N VAL A 179 0.92 2.52 12.25
CA VAL A 179 0.97 2.17 13.68
C VAL A 179 0.52 3.34 14.55
N PHE A 180 1.23 4.47 14.49
CA PHE A 180 0.98 5.62 15.38
C PHE A 180 -0.29 6.40 15.01
N GLY A 181 -0.64 6.46 13.72
CA GLY A 181 -1.88 7.09 13.27
C GLY A 181 -3.12 6.37 13.79
N GLN A 182 -3.06 5.04 13.95
CA GLN A 182 -4.20 4.24 14.39
C GLN A 182 -4.39 4.33 15.91
N LYS A 183 -5.30 5.21 16.35
CA LYS A 183 -5.66 5.38 17.78
C LYS A 183 -5.94 4.06 18.51
N ARG A 184 -6.54 3.07 17.83
CA ARG A 184 -6.80 1.73 18.40
C ARG A 184 -5.50 0.97 18.71
N VAL A 185 -4.52 1.05 17.82
CA VAL A 185 -3.22 0.38 17.97
C VAL A 185 -2.41 1.08 19.06
N THR A 186 -2.37 2.41 19.07
CA THR A 186 -1.73 3.19 20.13
C THR A 186 -2.37 2.96 21.50
N PHE A 187 -3.70 2.82 21.56
CA PHE A 187 -4.41 2.46 22.79
C PHE A 187 -4.05 1.05 23.29
N LEU A 188 -3.96 0.06 22.39
CA LEU A 188 -3.56 -1.30 22.75
C LEU A 188 -2.08 -1.38 23.16
N LEU A 189 -1.21 -0.63 22.48
CA LEU A 189 0.20 -0.46 22.86
C LEU A 189 0.33 0.20 24.23
N SER A 190 -0.42 1.28 24.48
CA SER A 190 -0.47 1.92 25.79
C SER A 190 -0.93 0.94 26.87
N LYS A 191 -2.00 0.18 26.63
CA LYS A 191 -2.48 -0.83 27.58
C LYS A 191 -1.44 -1.94 27.85
N THR A 192 -0.74 -2.39 26.82
CA THR A 192 0.28 -3.46 26.95
C THR A 192 1.55 -2.95 27.63
N CYS A 193 1.98 -1.71 27.35
CA CYS A 193 3.12 -1.09 28.04
C CYS A 193 2.79 -0.72 29.50
N ASN A 194 1.56 -0.29 29.78
CA ASN A 194 1.13 0.09 31.14
C ASN A 194 0.80 -1.13 32.01
N CYS A 195 0.85 -2.36 31.48
CA CYS A 195 0.78 -3.58 32.30
C CYS A 195 1.99 -3.76 33.24
N CYS A 196 3.07 -2.98 33.06
CA CYS A 196 4.24 -2.98 33.95
C CYS A 196 4.28 -1.77 34.90
N GLY A 197 3.34 -0.83 34.81
CA GLY A 197 3.26 0.37 35.65
C GLY A 197 2.13 0.23 36.67
N SER A 198 2.47 0.19 37.95
CA SER A 198 1.51 0.15 39.05
C SER A 198 0.48 1.30 38.93
N HIS A 199 -0.80 0.93 38.88
CA HIS A 199 -1.92 1.63 39.50
C HIS A 199 -1.68 3.12 39.85
N GLN A 200 -1.71 4.03 38.87
CA GLN A 200 -1.91 5.46 39.18
C GLN A 200 -2.45 6.25 37.99
N HIS A 201 -3.65 6.80 38.23
CA HIS A 201 -4.34 7.87 37.51
C HIS A 201 -4.66 7.64 36.03
N ALA A 202 -5.89 7.18 35.79
CA ALA A 202 -6.59 7.41 34.53
C ALA A 202 -6.64 8.91 34.23
N PRO A 203 -6.05 9.39 33.12
CA PRO A 203 -6.37 10.72 32.63
C PRO A 203 -7.77 10.65 32.03
N GLU A 204 -8.66 11.50 32.55
CA GLU A 204 -9.99 11.74 32.03
C GLU A 204 -9.93 11.99 30.51
N GLY A 205 -10.62 11.13 29.76
CA GLY A 205 -10.63 11.15 28.29
C GLY A 205 -11.16 9.84 27.67
N ILE A 206 -11.85 9.01 28.47
CA ILE A 206 -12.41 7.71 28.08
C ILE A 206 -13.77 7.93 27.41
N GLU A 207 -13.82 8.72 26.34
CA GLU A 207 -15.02 8.79 25.48
C GLU A 207 -15.16 7.50 24.64
N TRP A 208 -14.07 6.71 24.51
CA TRP A 208 -14.03 5.48 23.71
C TRP A 208 -14.15 4.18 24.51
N GLY A 209 -13.97 4.22 25.84
CA GLY A 209 -14.17 3.03 26.68
C GLY A 209 -15.65 2.68 26.81
N GLU A 210 -16.50 3.70 26.90
CA GLU A 210 -17.96 3.55 26.91
C GLU A 210 -18.51 3.00 25.58
N GLU A 211 -17.90 3.34 24.44
CA GLU A 211 -18.30 2.78 23.15
C GLU A 211 -17.94 1.29 22.99
N MET A 212 -16.90 0.80 23.67
CA MET A 212 -16.55 -0.63 23.63
C MET A 212 -17.33 -1.46 24.66
N THR A 213 -17.74 -0.86 25.79
CA THR A 213 -18.62 -1.52 26.76
C THR A 213 -20.07 -1.56 26.28
N ALA A 214 -20.55 -0.53 25.57
CA ALA A 214 -21.90 -0.50 25.01
C ALA A 214 -22.13 -1.52 23.86
N ILE A 215 -21.06 -1.98 23.19
CA ILE A 215 -21.16 -3.04 22.16
C ILE A 215 -21.23 -4.44 22.80
N ASN A 216 -20.70 -4.60 24.01
CA ASN A 216 -20.68 -5.87 24.73
C ASN A 216 -21.84 -6.01 25.74
N ALA A 217 -22.48 -4.90 26.11
CA ALA A 217 -23.74 -4.87 26.84
C ALA A 217 -24.89 -4.94 25.82
N GLY A 218 -25.08 -6.12 25.22
CA GLY A 218 -26.25 -6.41 24.42
C GLY A 218 -27.52 -6.30 25.27
N TYR A 219 -28.45 -5.44 24.83
CA TYR A 219 -29.87 -5.74 24.92
C TYR A 219 -30.23 -6.71 23.81
#